data_AF-A0A5B7X1B7-F1
#
_entry.id   AF-A0A5B7X1B7-F1
#
_cell.length_a   1.000
_cell.length_b   1.000
_cell.length_c   1.000
_cell.angle_alpha   90.00
_cell.angle_beta   90.00
_cell.angle_gamma   90.00
#
_symmetry.space_group_name_H-M   'P 1'
#
loop_
_entity.id
_entity.type
_entity.pdbx_description
1 polymer ?
#
loop_
_entity_poly.entity_id
_entity_poly.type
_entity_poly.pdbx_seq_one_letter_code
_entity_poly.pdbx_strand_id
1 'polypeptide(L)' 'MDKATILYLIFIPNLILMVYTLMDIAKRENLTGYRKNALIYTTILFPVIGLACLHIPAGKNR' A
#
# COMPACT_ATOMS: atom_id res chain seq x y z
N MET A 1 -3.30 -20.69 -11.81
CA MET A 1 -2.46 -19.48 -11.74
C MET A 1 -1.54 -19.62 -10.54
N ASP A 2 -0.26 -19.28 -10.73
CA ASP A 2 0.73 -19.33 -9.66
C ASP A 2 0.35 -18.36 -8.53
N LYS A 3 0.64 -18.71 -7.27
CA LYS A 3 0.27 -17.86 -6.10
C LYS A 3 0.93 -16.48 -6.21
N ALA A 4 2.14 -16.43 -6.77
CA ALA A 4 2.86 -15.20 -7.07
C ALA A 4 2.13 -14.33 -8.10
N THR A 5 1.53 -14.92 -9.14
CA THR A 5 0.80 -14.17 -10.19
C THR A 5 -0.46 -13.50 -9.62
N ILE A 6 -1.18 -14.19 -8.74
CA ILE A 6 -2.36 -13.63 -8.05
C ILE A 6 -1.93 -12.47 -7.14
N LEU A 7 -0.81 -12.62 -6.46
CA LEU A 7 -0.16 -11.57 -5.66
C LEU A 7 0.11 -10.31 -6.48
N TYR A 8 0.80 -10.45 -7.62
CA TYR A 8 1.17 -9.31 -8.46
C TYR A 8 -0.08 -8.62 -9.03
N LEU A 9 -1.10 -9.39 -9.40
CA LEU A 9 -2.38 -8.85 -9.85
C LEU A 9 -3.12 -8.03 -8.78
N ILE A 10 -2.94 -8.34 -7.50
CA ILE A 10 -3.54 -7.58 -6.38
C ILE A 10 -2.63 -6.42 -5.94
N PHE A 11 -1.31 -6.59 -6.09
CA PHE A 11 -0.33 -5.63 -5.63
C PHE A 11 -0.22 -4.41 -6.55
N ILE A 12 -0.19 -4.61 -7.86
CA ILE A 12 -0.12 -3.53 -8.86
C ILE A 12 -1.27 -2.51 -8.71
N PRO A 13 -2.56 -2.90 -8.66
CA PRO A 13 -3.64 -1.94 -8.48
C PRO A 13 -3.60 -1.25 -7.12
N ASN A 14 -3.15 -1.92 -6.05
CA ASN A 14 -2.94 -1.28 -4.74
C ASN A 14 -1.87 -0.19 -4.80
N LEU A 15 -0.80 -0.41 -5.56
CA LEU A 15 0.29 0.55 -5.70
C LEU A 15 -0.16 1.78 -6.51
N ILE A 16 -0.95 1.56 -7.56
CA ILE A 16 -1.57 2.65 -8.34
C ILE A 16 -2.53 3.45 -7.46
N LEU A 17 -3.38 2.79 -6.67
CA LEU A 17 -4.30 3.43 -5.74
C LEU A 17 -3.54 4.27 -4.71
N MET A 18 -2.44 3.75 -4.17
CA MET A 18 -1.57 4.48 -3.23
C MET A 18 -1.06 5.79 -3.82
N VAL A 19 -0.49 5.74 -5.03
CA VAL A 19 0.03 6.94 -5.72
C VAL A 19 -1.08 7.96 -5.97
N TYR A 20 -2.24 7.50 -6.44
CA TYR A 20 -3.39 8.37 -6.68
C TYR A 20 -3.89 9.04 -5.39
N THR A 21 -3.93 8.29 -4.30
CA THR A 21 -4.36 8.79 -2.98
C THR A 21 -3.35 9.81 -2.45
N LEU A 22 -2.04 9.58 -2.61
CA LEU A 22 -1.00 10.54 -2.23
C LEU A 22 -1.09 11.84 -3.06
N MET A 23 -1.37 11.74 -4.36
CA MET A 23 -1.60 12.92 -5.20
C MET A 23 -2.85 13.70 -4.77
N ASP A 24 -3.94 13.01 -4.41
CA ASP A 24 -5.16 13.65 -3.90
C ASP A 24 -4.91 14.36 -2.56
N ILE A 25 -4.18 13.71 -1.63
CA ILE A 25 -3.77 14.30 -0.36
C ILE A 25 -2.86 15.53 -0.59
N ALA A 26 -1.94 15.46 -1.55
CA ALA A 26 -1.05 16.55 -1.88
C ALA A 26 -1.80 17.77 -2.40
N LYS A 27 -2.83 17.57 -3.23
CA LYS A 27 -3.72 18.62 -3.77
C LYS A 27 -4.66 19.23 -2.74
N ARG A 28 -4.95 18.54 -1.65
CA ARG A 28 -5.82 19.04 -0.56
C ARG A 28 -5.03 19.99 0.34
N GLU A 29 -5.06 21.29 0.01
CA GLU A 29 -4.42 22.36 0.80
C GLU A 29 -5.06 22.56 2.19
N ASN A 30 -6.32 22.15 2.36
CA ASN A 30 -7.04 22.22 3.66
C ASN A 30 -6.62 21.15 4.69
N LEU A 31 -5.75 20.19 4.31
CA LEU A 31 -5.19 19.24 5.26
C LEU A 31 -3.91 19.85 5.84
N THR A 32 -4.00 20.60 6.93
CA THR A 32 -2.83 21.15 7.63
C THR A 32 -2.41 20.28 8.82
N GLY A 33 -1.11 20.18 9.05
CA GLY A 33 -0.52 19.56 10.25
C GLY A 33 -0.63 18.03 10.33
N TYR A 34 -0.91 17.53 11.54
CA TYR A 34 -0.87 16.12 11.92
C TYR A 34 -1.76 15.21 11.05
N ARG A 35 -2.92 15.70 10.60
CA ARG A 35 -3.85 14.91 9.77
C ARG A 35 -3.31 14.57 8.39
N LYS A 36 -2.57 15.49 7.76
CA LYS A 36 -1.94 15.24 6.46
C LYS A 36 -0.84 14.19 6.58
N ASN A 37 0.01 14.34 7.59
CA ASN A 37 1.07 13.37 7.87
C ASN A 37 0.49 12.00 8.20
N ALA A 38 -0.53 11.92 9.05
CA ALA A 38 -1.18 10.66 9.41
C ALA A 38 -1.76 9.95 8.17
N LEU A 39 -2.41 10.70 7.25
CA LEU A 39 -2.92 10.14 6.00
C LEU A 39 -1.80 9.62 5.08
N ILE A 40 -0.72 10.39 4.92
CA ILE A 40 0.43 9.96 4.12
C ILE A 40 1.04 8.69 4.72
N TYR A 41 1.25 8.66 6.03
CA TYR A 41 1.81 7.50 6.71
C TYR A 41 0.92 6.27 6.58
N THR A 42 -0.39 6.37 6.80
CA THR A 42 -1.30 5.21 6.65
C THR A 42 -1.39 4.73 5.20
N THR A 43 -1.41 5.64 4.24
CA THR A 43 -1.41 5.29 2.81
C THR A 43 -0.14 4.53 2.40
N ILE A 44 1.02 4.84 2.98
CA ILE A 44 2.28 4.13 2.72
C ILE A 44 2.38 2.83 3.54
N LEU A 45 1.93 2.84 4.81
CA LEU A 45 2.04 1.70 5.73
C LEU A 45 1.28 0.48 5.22
N PHE A 46 0.10 0.69 4.63
CA PHE A 46 -0.79 -0.38 4.17
C PHE A 46 -0.15 -1.28 3.09
N PRO A 47 0.39 -0.75 1.97
CA PRO A 47 1.10 -1.55 0.98
C PRO A 47 2.45 -2.09 1.47
N VAL A 48 3.15 -1.40 2.39
CA VAL A 48 4.39 -1.92 3.00
C VAL A 48 4.11 -3.15 3.87
N ILE A 49 3.05 -3.12 4.68
CA ILE A 49 2.58 -4.30 5.44
C ILE A 49 2.12 -5.39 4.49
N GLY A 50 1.39 -5.03 3.43
CA GLY A 50 1.03 -5.95 2.35
C GLY A 50 2.27 -6.67 1.81
N LEU A 51 3.31 -5.93 1.43
CA LEU A 51 4.56 -6.49 0.91
C LEU A 51 5.33 -7.32 1.94
N ALA A 52 5.37 -6.87 3.20
CA ALA A 52 6.01 -7.60 4.29
C ALA A 52 5.32 -8.94 4.54
N CYS A 53 3.98 -8.98 4.51
CA CYS A 53 3.20 -10.22 4.56
C CYS A 53 3.45 -11.16 3.37
N LEU A 54 3.88 -10.63 2.22
CA LEU A 54 4.28 -11.43 1.06
C LEU A 54 5.71 -11.94 1.16
N HIS A 55 6.60 -11.19 1.83
CA HIS A 55 7.99 -11.55 2.07
C HIS A 55 8.16 -12.50 3.27
N ILE A 56 7.23 -12.46 4.23
CA ILE A 56 7.07 -13.53 5.21
C ILE A 56 6.70 -14.77 4.39
N PRO A 57 7.53 -15.83 4.38
CA PRO A 57 7.21 -17.04 3.62
C PRO A 57 5.88 -17.57 4.13
N ALA A 58 4.82 -17.35 3.35
CA ALA A 58 3.49 -17.88 3.60
C ALA A 58 3.56 -19.40 3.46
N GLY A 59 4.01 -20.05 4.53
CA GLY A 59 4.18 -21.49 4.62
C GLY A 59 5.47 -21.98 3.99
N LYS A 60 6.55 -22.03 4.79
CA LYS A 60 7.39 -23.24 4.78
C LYS A 60 6.58 -24.36 5.45
N ASN A 61 5.59 -24.88 4.75
CA ASN A 61 5.01 -26.18 5.10
C ASN A 61 5.36 -27.13 3.98
N ARG A 62 6.00 -28.22 4.41
CA ARG A 62 6.21 -29.47 3.68
C ARG A 62 5.00 -29.87 2.86
#